data_AF-A0A7H9EID3-F1
#
_entry.id   AF-A0A7H9EID3-F1
#
_cell.length_a   1.000
_cell.length_b   1.000
_cell.length_c   1.000
_cell.angle_alpha   90.00
_cell.angle_beta   90.00
_cell.angle_gamma   90.00
#
_symmetry.space_group_name_H-M   'P 1'
#
loop_
_entity.id
_entity.type
_entity.pdbx_description
1 polymer ?
#
loop_
_entity_poly.entity_id
_entity_poly.type
_entity_poly.pdbx_seq_one_letter_code
_entity_poly.pdbx_strand_id
1 'polypeptide(L)'
;MTIPAEMMEAKRWILYRLDGNGHKAQKLPYSVASILKNRNHPEPVNPLDSSGWASYTTVYDLLKTTRYPEQWGLGFVLGDGYCCLDIDEIQGGISADNPEIDRAMYFTNQTYTEVSQSGTGIHCFFKVDDEIPPHSTKNGRYELYSKERFIAVTGNKLAGDQLAYLTSDEFSELIGVYSFYPKQRPRHPTHGGKDEPALISDEQVLKDMFGSANGSIAYNLFKHGNHPNHPEYSHSELDLSLCNFLAFYSYKNPAQMDRLFRQSALYRDKWDDRRAQTTYGEMTIQAGINSANDRPKPSD
;
A
#
# COMPACT_ATOMS: atom_id res chain seq x y z
N MET A 1 -5.08 16.75 14.92
CA MET A 1 -4.78 16.49 13.50
C MET A 1 -3.28 16.33 13.40
N THR A 2 -2.80 15.23 12.86
CA THR A 2 -1.38 14.91 12.78
C THR A 2 -1.01 14.76 11.32
N ILE A 3 -0.18 15.67 10.81
CA ILE A 3 0.30 15.70 9.42
C ILE A 3 1.82 15.85 9.47
N PRO A 4 2.59 15.18 8.59
CA PRO A 4 4.03 15.32 8.51
C PRO A 4 4.47 16.79 8.35
N ALA A 5 5.52 17.19 9.07
CA ALA A 5 6.05 18.55 9.01
C ALA A 5 6.44 18.95 7.59
N GLU A 6 7.08 18.05 6.84
CA GLU A 6 7.46 18.26 5.45
C GLU A 6 6.25 18.61 4.55
N MET A 7 5.10 17.95 4.73
CA MET A 7 3.90 18.29 3.99
C MET A 7 3.39 19.68 4.37
N MET A 8 3.39 20.02 5.67
CA MET A 8 2.92 21.34 6.14
C MET A 8 3.80 22.49 5.65
N GLU A 9 5.11 22.26 5.52
CA GLU A 9 6.08 23.22 5.01
C GLU A 9 5.97 23.44 3.49
N ALA A 10 5.51 22.43 2.74
CA ALA A 10 5.26 22.56 1.32
C ALA A 10 4.13 23.55 1.02
N LYS A 11 4.37 24.52 0.12
CA LYS A 11 3.36 25.50 -0.32
C LYS A 11 2.44 24.92 -1.41
N ARG A 12 1.76 23.82 -1.08
CA ARG A 12 0.97 23.00 -2.00
C ARG A 12 -0.46 22.75 -1.49
N TRP A 13 -0.93 23.63 -0.60
CA TRP A 13 -2.22 23.44 0.08
C TRP A 13 -3.34 24.25 -0.57
N ILE A 14 -4.52 23.65 -0.60
CA ILE A 14 -5.78 24.26 -0.99
C ILE A 14 -6.87 23.88 0.03
N LEU A 15 -8.05 24.46 -0.09
CA LEU A 15 -9.25 23.92 0.54
C LEU A 15 -10.07 23.16 -0.50
N TYR A 16 -10.85 22.17 -0.07
CA TYR A 16 -11.94 21.65 -0.87
C TYR A 16 -13.26 21.80 -0.11
N ARG A 17 -14.36 21.84 -0.85
CA ARG A 17 -15.71 21.71 -0.30
C ARG A 17 -16.39 20.49 -0.90
N LEU A 18 -17.16 19.78 -0.10
CA LEU A 18 -18.05 18.73 -0.55
C LEU A 18 -19.23 19.35 -1.32
N ASP A 19 -19.50 18.83 -2.51
CA ASP A 19 -20.68 19.15 -3.31
C ASP A 19 -21.52 17.88 -3.51
N GLY A 20 -22.77 17.93 -3.01
CA GLY A 20 -23.66 16.76 -2.90
C GLY A 20 -23.60 16.06 -1.53
N ASN A 21 -24.28 14.91 -1.43
CA ASN A 21 -24.46 14.18 -0.18
C ASN A 21 -23.82 12.78 -0.22
N GLY A 22 -23.31 12.34 0.94
CA GLY A 22 -22.79 10.98 1.14
C GLY A 22 -21.48 10.69 0.38
N HIS A 23 -21.20 9.41 0.15
CA HIS A 23 -19.94 8.92 -0.45
C HIS A 23 -19.70 9.37 -1.90
N LYS A 24 -20.75 9.90 -2.57
CA LYS A 24 -20.68 10.43 -3.95
C LYS A 24 -20.42 11.94 -4.00
N ALA A 25 -20.28 12.61 -2.85
CA ALA A 25 -20.00 14.02 -2.83
C ALA A 25 -18.68 14.32 -3.55
N GLN A 26 -18.73 15.25 -4.50
CA GLN A 26 -17.53 15.68 -5.20
C GLN A 26 -16.72 16.60 -4.30
N LYS A 27 -15.40 16.48 -4.35
CA LYS A 27 -14.48 17.36 -3.62
C LYS A 27 -14.08 18.51 -4.55
N LEU A 28 -14.80 19.62 -4.48
CA LEU A 28 -14.52 20.79 -5.30
C LEU A 28 -13.38 21.62 -4.70
N PRO A 29 -12.31 21.90 -5.42
CA PRO A 29 -11.14 22.62 -4.90
C PRO A 29 -11.32 24.14 -4.94
N TYR A 30 -10.74 24.83 -3.96
CA TYR A 30 -10.82 26.28 -3.76
C TYR A 30 -9.47 26.84 -3.31
N SER A 31 -9.06 27.96 -3.89
CA SER A 31 -7.93 28.76 -3.41
C SER A 31 -8.36 29.71 -2.29
N VAL A 32 -7.40 30.14 -1.48
CA VAL A 32 -7.60 31.18 -0.46
C VAL A 32 -8.17 32.45 -1.08
N ALA A 33 -7.62 32.87 -2.24
CA ALA A 33 -8.06 34.06 -2.95
C ALA A 33 -9.53 33.97 -3.39
N SER A 34 -9.98 32.81 -3.91
CA SER A 34 -11.38 32.61 -4.31
C SER A 34 -12.33 32.75 -3.11
N ILE A 35 -11.97 32.14 -1.97
CA ILE A 35 -12.79 32.19 -0.75
C ILE A 35 -12.87 33.61 -0.18
N LEU A 36 -11.77 34.34 -0.16
CA LEU A 36 -11.75 35.71 0.36
C LEU A 36 -12.46 36.70 -0.58
N LYS A 37 -12.47 36.45 -1.89
CA LYS A 37 -13.19 37.27 -2.87
C LYS A 37 -14.71 37.22 -2.65
N ASN A 38 -15.27 36.05 -2.33
CA ASN A 38 -16.68 35.90 -2.00
C ASN A 38 -16.90 34.75 -1.01
N ARG A 39 -16.99 35.07 0.28
CA ARG A 39 -17.16 34.07 1.35
C ARG A 39 -18.48 33.31 1.31
N ASN A 40 -19.52 33.87 0.68
CA ASN A 40 -20.84 33.23 0.62
C ASN A 40 -20.93 32.26 -0.56
N HIS A 41 -20.34 32.64 -1.70
CA HIS A 41 -20.35 31.86 -2.94
C HIS A 41 -18.97 31.90 -3.61
N PRO A 42 -17.98 31.19 -3.04
CA PRO A 42 -16.67 31.09 -3.66
C PRO A 42 -16.75 30.26 -4.94
N GLU A 43 -15.86 30.51 -5.89
CA GLU A 43 -15.78 29.78 -7.16
C GLU A 43 -14.73 28.68 -7.07
N PRO A 44 -15.03 27.44 -7.50
CA PRO A 44 -14.03 26.39 -7.55
C PRO A 44 -12.93 26.75 -8.56
N VAL A 45 -11.71 26.29 -8.29
CA VAL A 45 -10.52 26.61 -9.10
C VAL A 45 -9.93 25.35 -9.75
N ASN A 46 -9.00 25.50 -10.68
CA ASN A 46 -8.17 24.37 -11.08
C ASN A 46 -7.14 24.10 -9.96
N PRO A 47 -7.17 22.93 -9.29
CA PRO A 47 -6.23 22.64 -8.21
C PRO A 47 -4.79 22.50 -8.69
N LEU A 48 -4.56 22.31 -9.99
CA LEU A 48 -3.23 22.20 -10.59
C LEU A 48 -2.61 23.56 -10.94
N ASP A 49 -3.36 24.66 -10.81
CA ASP A 49 -2.80 26.00 -10.93
C ASP A 49 -2.07 26.37 -9.64
N SER A 50 -0.74 26.31 -9.69
CA SER A 50 0.13 26.60 -8.55
C SER A 50 -0.02 28.02 -7.98
N SER A 51 -0.54 28.97 -8.75
CA SER A 51 -0.81 30.32 -8.24
C SER A 51 -1.93 30.35 -7.19
N GLY A 52 -2.78 29.31 -7.17
CA GLY A 52 -3.85 29.11 -6.20
C GLY A 52 -3.42 28.40 -4.91
N TRP A 53 -2.20 27.87 -4.84
CA TRP A 53 -1.71 27.15 -3.68
C TRP A 53 -1.28 28.09 -2.56
N ALA A 54 -1.37 27.61 -1.32
CA ALA A 54 -1.00 28.37 -0.13
C ALA A 54 -0.21 27.49 0.85
N SER A 55 0.24 28.11 1.94
CA SER A 55 0.83 27.39 3.07
C SER A 55 -0.25 26.67 3.88
N TYR A 56 0.15 25.60 4.57
CA TYR A 56 -0.73 24.87 5.48
C TYR A 56 -1.41 25.80 6.50
N THR A 57 -0.65 26.68 7.15
CA THR A 57 -1.17 27.58 8.18
C THR A 57 -2.25 28.50 7.60
N THR A 58 -2.05 29.03 6.40
CA THR A 58 -3.04 29.89 5.72
C THR A 58 -4.35 29.16 5.46
N VAL A 59 -4.31 27.97 4.87
CA VAL A 59 -5.55 27.22 4.57
C VAL A 59 -6.21 26.71 5.84
N TYR A 60 -5.43 26.32 6.85
CA TYR A 60 -5.95 25.79 8.11
C TYR A 60 -6.63 26.88 8.95
N ASP A 61 -6.05 28.07 9.02
CA ASP A 61 -6.68 29.20 9.71
C ASP A 61 -7.93 29.68 8.97
N LEU A 62 -7.92 29.66 7.63
CA LEU A 62 -9.11 29.94 6.85
C LEU A 62 -10.20 28.89 7.11
N LEU A 63 -9.87 27.60 7.09
CA LEU A 63 -10.79 26.49 7.36
C LEU A 63 -11.57 26.70 8.67
N LYS A 64 -10.88 27.08 9.75
CA LYS A 64 -11.49 27.36 11.07
C LYS A 64 -12.54 28.48 11.05
N THR A 65 -12.48 29.37 10.06
CA THR A 65 -13.38 30.52 9.94
C THR A 65 -14.42 30.36 8.82
N THR A 66 -14.45 29.20 8.16
CA THR A 66 -15.44 28.91 7.11
C THR A 66 -16.83 28.71 7.71
N ARG A 67 -17.87 29.07 6.95
CA ARG A 67 -19.23 28.68 7.29
C ARG A 67 -19.42 27.22 6.89
N TYR A 68 -20.10 26.45 7.75
CA TYR A 68 -20.33 25.00 7.57
C TYR A 68 -19.02 24.20 7.49
N PRO A 69 -18.15 24.29 8.52
CA PRO A 69 -16.82 23.68 8.51
C PRO A 69 -16.83 22.18 8.22
N GLU A 70 -17.92 21.47 8.49
CA GLU A 70 -18.12 20.06 8.18
C GLU A 70 -18.15 19.74 6.68
N GLN A 71 -18.39 20.74 5.83
CA GLN A 71 -18.39 20.60 4.37
C GLN A 71 -17.03 20.89 3.75
N TRP A 72 -16.08 21.42 4.52
CA TRP A 72 -14.77 21.85 4.04
C TRP A 72 -13.67 20.92 4.55
N GLY A 73 -12.60 20.80 3.78
CA GLY A 73 -11.40 20.09 4.20
C GLY A 73 -10.15 20.60 3.51
N LEU A 74 -9.01 20.05 3.91
CA LEU A 74 -7.71 20.41 3.37
C LEU A 74 -7.41 19.55 2.15
N GLY A 75 -6.93 20.18 1.07
CA GLY A 75 -6.40 19.46 -0.09
C GLY A 75 -4.90 19.66 -0.18
N PHE A 76 -4.17 18.59 -0.48
CA PHE A 76 -2.74 18.64 -0.76
C PHE A 76 -2.49 18.23 -2.21
N VAL A 77 -1.82 19.08 -2.98
CA VAL A 77 -1.60 18.86 -4.42
C VAL A 77 -0.31 18.05 -4.64
N LEU A 78 -0.42 16.93 -5.36
CA LEU A 78 0.67 15.98 -5.64
C LEU A 78 1.62 16.45 -6.74
N GLY A 79 2.74 15.75 -6.93
CA GLY A 79 3.86 16.15 -7.81
C GLY A 79 5.11 16.55 -7.01
N ASP A 80 6.21 16.87 -7.69
CA ASP A 80 7.53 17.12 -7.08
C ASP A 80 7.93 16.01 -6.08
N GLY A 81 7.78 14.76 -6.52
CA GLY A 81 8.04 13.57 -5.73
C GLY A 81 6.91 13.16 -4.79
N TYR A 82 6.00 14.05 -4.38
CA TYR A 82 4.87 13.68 -3.51
C TYR A 82 3.88 12.78 -4.24
N CYS A 83 3.71 11.57 -3.71
CA CYS A 83 2.85 10.54 -4.22
C CYS A 83 1.83 10.10 -3.15
N CYS A 84 0.78 9.41 -3.59
CA CYS A 84 -0.22 8.82 -2.70
C CYS A 84 -0.74 7.49 -3.26
N LEU A 85 -0.71 6.45 -2.43
CA LEU A 85 -1.51 5.25 -2.62
C LEU A 85 -2.84 5.45 -1.90
N ASP A 86 -3.93 5.51 -2.65
CA ASP A 86 -5.30 5.67 -2.17
C ASP A 86 -6.02 4.32 -2.28
N ILE A 87 -6.59 3.84 -1.18
CA ILE A 87 -7.28 2.56 -1.12
C ILE A 87 -8.69 2.79 -0.60
N ASP A 88 -9.66 2.59 -1.50
CA ASP A 88 -11.09 2.71 -1.21
C ASP A 88 -11.66 1.41 -0.61
N GLU A 89 -12.70 1.58 0.20
CA GLU A 89 -13.59 0.49 0.66
C GLU A 89 -12.84 -0.70 1.29
N ILE A 90 -11.97 -0.41 2.27
CA ILE A 90 -11.24 -1.43 3.03
C ILE A 90 -12.23 -2.35 3.75
N GLN A 91 -12.05 -3.64 3.51
CA GLN A 91 -12.89 -4.68 4.09
C GLN A 91 -12.46 -5.00 5.51
N GLY A 92 -13.40 -5.36 6.38
CA GLY A 92 -13.11 -5.70 7.78
C GLY A 92 -12.90 -4.49 8.72
N GLY A 93 -13.07 -3.26 8.20
CA GLY A 93 -12.97 -2.02 8.99
C GLY A 93 -11.57 -1.43 9.03
N ILE A 94 -11.48 -0.13 9.37
CA ILE A 94 -10.24 0.63 9.41
C ILE A 94 -9.59 0.50 10.79
N SER A 95 -8.51 -0.28 10.88
CA SER A 95 -7.64 -0.37 12.06
C SER A 95 -6.21 -0.67 11.63
N ALA A 96 -5.23 -0.30 12.44
CA ALA A 96 -3.82 -0.59 12.15
C ALA A 96 -3.53 -2.10 12.01
N ASP A 97 -4.34 -2.96 12.64
CA ASP A 97 -4.22 -4.42 12.57
C ASP A 97 -4.89 -5.03 11.33
N ASN A 98 -5.53 -4.21 10.47
CA ASN A 98 -6.17 -4.70 9.26
C ASN A 98 -5.09 -5.21 8.28
N PRO A 99 -5.17 -6.47 7.80
CA PRO A 99 -4.14 -7.06 6.93
C PRO A 99 -3.90 -6.31 5.61
N GLU A 100 -4.92 -5.65 5.07
CA GLU A 100 -4.77 -4.84 3.86
C GLU A 100 -3.99 -3.56 4.13
N ILE A 101 -4.25 -2.93 5.28
CA ILE A 101 -3.54 -1.74 5.74
C ILE A 101 -2.10 -2.08 6.05
N ASP A 102 -1.87 -3.19 6.77
CA ASP A 102 -0.53 -3.68 7.09
C ASP A 102 0.28 -3.99 5.81
N ARG A 103 -0.34 -4.62 4.81
CA ARG A 103 0.29 -4.83 3.49
C ARG A 103 0.61 -3.52 2.77
N ALA A 104 -0.30 -2.54 2.79
CA ALA A 104 -0.04 -1.23 2.21
C ALA A 104 1.14 -0.54 2.90
N MET A 105 1.19 -0.60 4.23
CA MET A 105 2.30 -0.08 5.04
C MET A 105 3.61 -0.79 4.74
N TYR A 106 3.59 -2.11 4.51
CA TYR A 106 4.78 -2.87 4.11
C TYR A 106 5.38 -2.36 2.80
N PHE A 107 4.56 -2.21 1.75
CA PHE A 107 5.05 -1.78 0.43
C PHE A 107 5.28 -0.27 0.29
N THR A 108 4.81 0.53 1.25
CA THR A 108 5.05 1.99 1.28
C THR A 108 6.08 2.38 2.35
N ASN A 109 6.92 1.43 2.81
CA ASN A 109 7.97 1.66 3.79
C ASN A 109 7.50 2.35 5.08
N GLN A 110 6.34 1.92 5.58
CA GLN A 110 5.72 2.40 6.81
C GLN A 110 5.46 3.91 6.82
N THR A 111 5.13 4.46 5.65
CA THR A 111 4.90 5.90 5.48
C THR A 111 3.68 6.42 6.24
N TYR A 112 3.60 7.74 6.38
CA TYR A 112 2.43 8.43 6.90
C TYR A 112 1.15 7.98 6.17
N THR A 113 0.24 7.43 6.97
CA THR A 113 -1.03 6.88 6.52
C THR A 113 -2.17 7.40 7.37
N GLU A 114 -3.22 7.88 6.72
CA GLU A 114 -4.40 8.45 7.37
C GLU A 114 -5.68 7.80 6.88
N VAL A 115 -6.72 7.85 7.71
CA VAL A 115 -8.08 7.48 7.29
C VAL A 115 -8.60 8.52 6.30
N SER A 116 -9.09 8.07 5.15
CA SER A 116 -9.60 8.97 4.10
C SER A 116 -10.87 9.70 4.56
N GLN A 117 -11.23 10.77 3.85
CA GLN A 117 -12.40 11.59 4.20
C GLN A 117 -13.71 10.80 4.23
N SER A 118 -13.85 9.72 3.45
CA SER A 118 -15.06 8.88 3.46
C SER A 118 -15.20 8.06 4.74
N GLY A 119 -14.10 7.86 5.48
CA GLY A 119 -14.01 6.97 6.64
C GLY A 119 -13.94 5.48 6.29
N THR A 120 -13.96 5.12 5.00
CA THR A 120 -13.97 3.72 4.53
C THR A 120 -12.69 3.29 3.82
N GLY A 121 -11.76 4.23 3.61
CA GLY A 121 -10.48 3.99 2.95
C GLY A 121 -9.32 4.66 3.68
N ILE A 122 -8.12 4.57 3.09
CA ILE A 122 -6.90 5.21 3.60
C ILE A 122 -6.14 5.92 2.49
N HIS A 123 -5.31 6.88 2.89
CA HIS A 123 -4.28 7.48 2.04
C HIS A 123 -2.91 7.16 2.65
N CYS A 124 -2.00 6.56 1.87
CA CYS A 124 -0.60 6.41 2.22
C CYS A 124 0.21 7.43 1.40
N PHE A 125 0.69 8.50 2.05
CA PHE A 125 1.48 9.54 1.38
C PHE A 125 2.96 9.22 1.50
N PHE A 126 3.72 9.32 0.41
CA PHE A 126 5.16 9.07 0.39
C PHE A 126 5.85 9.95 -0.66
N LYS A 127 7.18 9.93 -0.71
CA LYS A 127 7.95 10.61 -1.75
C LYS A 127 8.74 9.65 -2.62
N VAL A 128 9.00 10.06 -3.85
CA VAL A 128 9.96 9.47 -4.75
C VAL A 128 10.87 10.59 -5.23
N ASP A 129 12.15 10.53 -4.87
CA ASP A 129 13.14 11.53 -5.30
C ASP A 129 13.81 11.16 -6.63
N ASP A 130 13.64 9.90 -7.07
CA ASP A 130 14.14 9.37 -8.34
C ASP A 130 13.15 9.58 -9.50
N GLU A 131 13.50 9.05 -10.68
CA GLU A 131 12.58 8.97 -11.81
C GLU A 131 11.37 8.10 -11.46
N ILE A 132 10.16 8.66 -11.55
CA ILE A 132 8.91 7.93 -11.31
C ILE A 132 8.58 7.09 -12.57
N PRO A 133 8.55 5.75 -12.47
CA PRO A 133 8.22 4.89 -13.60
C PRO A 133 6.80 5.14 -14.14
N PRO A 134 6.56 4.95 -15.46
CA PRO A 134 5.23 5.07 -16.04
C PRO A 134 4.23 4.09 -15.43
N HIS A 135 3.05 4.58 -15.03
CA HIS A 135 1.99 3.79 -14.41
C HIS A 135 0.59 4.25 -14.85
N SER A 136 -0.37 3.34 -14.73
CA SER A 136 -1.80 3.66 -14.65
C SER A 136 -2.13 4.17 -13.25
N THR A 137 -3.17 5.00 -13.12
CA THR A 137 -3.53 5.57 -11.83
C THR A 137 -4.56 4.76 -11.06
N LYS A 138 -5.24 3.79 -11.69
CA LYS A 138 -6.38 3.10 -11.09
C LYS A 138 -6.44 1.62 -11.46
N ASN A 139 -6.71 0.79 -10.47
CA ASN A 139 -7.07 -0.62 -10.60
C ASN A 139 -8.13 -0.99 -9.55
N GLY A 140 -9.40 -1.06 -9.96
CA GLY A 140 -10.51 -1.32 -9.03
C GLY A 140 -10.62 -0.24 -7.96
N ARG A 141 -10.44 -0.64 -6.69
CA ARG A 141 -10.47 0.22 -5.49
C ARG A 141 -9.09 0.77 -5.07
N TYR A 142 -8.03 0.40 -5.78
CA TYR A 142 -6.69 0.92 -5.57
C TYR A 142 -6.43 2.04 -6.58
N GLU A 143 -5.91 3.16 -6.11
CA GLU A 143 -5.46 4.27 -6.94
C GLU A 143 -4.04 4.69 -6.53
N LEU A 144 -3.18 4.97 -7.50
CA LEU A 144 -1.81 5.42 -7.29
C LEU A 144 -1.58 6.71 -8.06
N TYR A 145 -1.27 7.77 -7.33
CA TYR A 145 -1.06 9.10 -7.87
C TYR A 145 0.34 9.59 -7.56
N SER A 146 1.02 10.10 -8.58
CA SER A 146 2.33 10.76 -8.47
C SER A 146 2.29 12.25 -8.81
N LYS A 147 1.22 12.71 -9.46
CA LYS A 147 1.02 14.09 -9.93
C LYS A 147 -0.42 14.31 -10.39
N GLU A 148 -0.72 15.54 -10.83
CA GLU A 148 -1.95 15.94 -11.54
C GLU A 148 -3.25 15.71 -10.77
N ARG A 149 -3.17 15.60 -9.44
CA ARG A 149 -4.32 15.49 -8.56
C ARG A 149 -4.01 16.08 -7.20
N PHE A 150 -5.03 16.59 -6.51
CA PHE A 150 -4.96 16.83 -5.09
C PHE A 150 -5.62 15.68 -4.34
N ILE A 151 -5.11 15.36 -3.15
CA ILE A 151 -5.72 14.40 -2.23
C ILE A 151 -6.32 15.16 -1.06
N ALA A 152 -7.49 14.72 -0.61
CA ALA A 152 -8.10 15.24 0.61
C ALA A 152 -7.29 14.77 1.81
N VAL A 153 -6.77 15.69 2.61
CA VAL A 153 -5.99 15.38 3.79
C VAL A 153 -6.86 15.55 5.03
N THR A 154 -7.00 14.49 5.81
CA THR A 154 -7.82 14.49 7.03
C THR A 154 -6.99 14.76 8.28
N GLY A 155 -5.70 14.39 8.23
CA GLY A 155 -4.83 14.31 9.38
C GLY A 155 -5.33 13.40 10.50
N ASN A 156 -6.30 12.52 10.19
CA ASN A 156 -6.75 11.43 11.04
C ASN A 156 -5.77 10.26 10.88
N LYS A 157 -4.56 10.48 11.42
CA LYS A 157 -3.44 9.54 11.32
C LYS A 157 -3.86 8.15 11.81
N LEU A 158 -3.61 7.15 10.98
CA LEU A 158 -3.81 5.75 11.27
C LEU A 158 -2.49 5.08 11.68
N ALA A 159 -1.43 5.29 10.90
CA ALA A 159 -0.11 4.72 11.13
C ALA A 159 0.98 5.55 10.44
N GLY A 160 2.25 5.39 10.85
CA GLY A 160 3.38 6.17 10.33
C GLY A 160 3.34 7.65 10.74
N ASP A 161 4.49 8.23 11.07
CA ASP A 161 4.58 9.62 11.55
C ASP A 161 5.24 10.58 10.54
N GLN A 162 5.92 10.05 9.53
CA GLN A 162 6.70 10.80 8.55
C GLN A 162 6.46 10.27 7.14
N LEU A 163 6.82 11.04 6.11
CA LEU A 163 6.87 10.52 4.75
C LEU A 163 8.05 9.57 4.61
N ALA A 164 7.81 8.38 4.09
CA ALA A 164 8.85 7.51 3.57
C ALA A 164 9.26 7.98 2.18
N TYR A 165 10.51 7.67 1.82
CA TYR A 165 11.07 7.90 0.50
C TYR A 165 11.24 6.54 -0.17
N LEU A 166 10.63 6.37 -1.33
CA LEU A 166 10.75 5.18 -2.15
C LEU A 166 11.71 5.46 -3.31
N THR A 167 12.55 4.49 -3.60
CA THR A 167 13.35 4.43 -4.82
C THR A 167 12.46 4.14 -6.05
N SER A 168 12.99 4.33 -7.26
CA SER A 168 12.29 3.92 -8.49
C SER A 168 11.93 2.43 -8.51
N ASP A 169 12.74 1.57 -7.89
CA ASP A 169 12.51 0.12 -7.83
C ASP A 169 11.38 -0.22 -6.86
N GLU A 170 11.37 0.38 -5.66
CA GLU A 170 10.27 0.22 -4.69
C GLU A 170 8.94 0.77 -5.25
N PHE A 171 8.99 1.88 -5.99
CA PHE A 171 7.81 2.37 -6.70
C PHE A 171 7.35 1.41 -7.81
N SER A 172 8.29 0.83 -8.56
CA SER A 172 7.99 -0.18 -9.59
C SER A 172 7.33 -1.43 -9.00
N GLU A 173 7.73 -1.79 -7.77
CA GLU A 173 7.12 -2.89 -7.05
C GLU A 173 5.69 -2.57 -6.62
N LEU A 174 5.43 -1.36 -6.10
CA LEU A 174 4.07 -0.89 -5.87
C LEU A 174 3.20 -0.98 -7.13
N ILE A 175 3.74 -0.60 -8.29
CA ILE A 175 3.07 -0.76 -9.58
C ILE A 175 2.71 -2.23 -9.82
N GLY A 176 3.64 -3.16 -9.61
CA GLY A 176 3.42 -4.58 -9.83
C GLY A 176 2.41 -5.20 -8.86
N VAL A 177 2.60 -4.95 -7.57
CA VAL A 177 1.84 -5.47 -6.42
C VAL A 177 0.36 -5.08 -6.49
N TYR A 178 0.05 -3.89 -7.02
CA TYR A 178 -1.30 -3.38 -7.19
C TYR A 178 -1.76 -3.32 -8.66
N SER A 179 -0.95 -3.83 -9.59
CA SER A 179 -1.22 -3.94 -11.03
C SER A 179 -1.55 -2.60 -11.72
N PHE A 180 -0.80 -1.56 -11.40
CA PHE A 180 -0.90 -0.23 -12.00
C PHE A 180 -0.18 -0.11 -13.36
N TYR A 181 -0.23 -1.15 -14.20
CA TYR A 181 0.45 -1.11 -15.50
C TYR A 181 -0.24 -0.15 -16.48
N PRO A 182 0.50 0.68 -17.24
CA PRO A 182 -0.10 1.58 -18.22
C PRO A 182 -0.83 0.79 -19.33
N LYS A 183 -1.85 1.42 -19.95
CA LYS A 183 -2.63 0.82 -21.05
C LYS A 183 -1.83 0.78 -22.37
N GLN A 184 -0.72 0.06 -22.41
CA GLN A 184 -0.06 -0.45 -23.63
C GLN A 184 0.57 -1.83 -23.34
N ARG A 185 0.58 -2.68 -24.37
CA ARG A 185 0.85 -4.15 -24.34
C ARG A 185 2.11 -4.55 -23.57
N PRO A 186 2.12 -5.74 -22.95
CA PRO A 186 3.15 -6.14 -21.99
C PRO A 186 4.53 -6.14 -22.64
N ARG A 187 5.46 -5.41 -22.02
CA ARG A 187 6.87 -5.78 -22.08
C ARG A 187 7.15 -6.61 -20.85
N HIS A 188 7.46 -7.88 -21.07
CA HIS A 188 8.12 -8.69 -20.04
C HIS A 188 9.39 -7.97 -19.58
N PRO A 189 9.74 -8.01 -18.29
CA PRO A 189 11.04 -7.54 -17.83
C PRO A 189 12.14 -8.33 -18.54
N THR A 190 13.01 -7.61 -19.24
CA THR A 190 14.32 -8.14 -19.64
C THR A 190 15.16 -8.16 -18.37
N HIS A 191 15.58 -9.36 -17.97
CA HIS A 191 16.46 -9.56 -16.83
C HIS A 191 17.82 -8.91 -17.13
N GLY A 192 18.24 -8.01 -16.26
CA GLY A 192 19.52 -7.32 -16.34
C GLY A 192 20.17 -7.28 -14.98
N GLY A 193 20.86 -8.36 -14.62
CA GLY A 193 21.66 -8.48 -13.42
C GLY A 193 22.34 -9.84 -13.41
N LYS A 194 23.55 -9.90 -13.95
CA LYS A 194 24.41 -11.08 -13.90
C LYS A 194 25.04 -11.16 -12.52
N ASP A 195 24.71 -12.21 -11.77
CA ASP A 195 25.59 -12.86 -10.81
C ASP A 195 25.13 -14.33 -10.65
N GLU A 196 26.11 -15.24 -10.58
CA GLU A 196 25.99 -16.71 -10.49
C GLU A 196 25.08 -17.22 -9.33
N PRO A 197 24.60 -18.49 -9.34
CA PRO A 197 23.43 -18.93 -8.58
C PRO A 197 23.68 -19.02 -7.08
N ALA A 198 23.55 -17.88 -6.40
CA ALA A 198 23.29 -17.79 -4.97
C ALA A 198 21.77 -17.75 -4.76
N LEU A 199 21.27 -18.62 -3.88
CA LEU A 199 19.90 -18.65 -3.38
C LEU A 199 19.40 -17.22 -3.09
N ILE A 200 18.24 -16.83 -3.65
CA ILE A 200 17.60 -15.54 -3.37
C ILE A 200 17.43 -15.35 -1.85
N SER A 201 17.54 -14.10 -1.37
CA SER A 201 17.42 -13.81 0.07
C SER A 201 16.02 -14.11 0.61
N ASP A 202 15.92 -14.36 1.91
CA ASP A 202 14.64 -14.56 2.61
C ASP A 202 13.73 -13.32 2.41
N GLU A 203 14.31 -12.11 2.40
CA GLU A 203 13.60 -10.86 2.12
C GLU A 203 13.03 -10.82 0.70
N GLN A 204 13.81 -11.20 -0.31
CA GLN A 204 13.33 -11.25 -1.69
C GLN A 204 12.24 -12.31 -1.88
N VAL A 205 12.34 -13.46 -1.20
CA VAL A 205 11.28 -14.50 -1.21
C VAL A 205 9.97 -13.92 -0.68
N LEU A 206 10.00 -13.26 0.49
CA LEU A 206 8.81 -12.65 1.08
C LEU A 206 8.22 -11.56 0.18
N LYS A 207 9.08 -10.72 -0.38
CA LYS A 207 8.71 -9.64 -1.28
C LYS A 207 7.99 -10.14 -2.53
N ASP A 208 8.59 -11.10 -3.23
CA ASP A 208 7.98 -11.74 -4.40
C ASP A 208 6.65 -12.43 -4.05
N MET A 209 6.62 -13.11 -2.91
CA MET A 209 5.46 -13.85 -2.43
C MET A 209 4.28 -12.91 -2.11
N PHE A 210 4.52 -11.84 -1.36
CA PHE A 210 3.51 -10.85 -0.96
C PHE A 210 3.04 -9.95 -2.11
N GLY A 211 3.91 -9.74 -3.10
CA GLY A 211 3.62 -8.97 -4.32
C GLY A 211 2.92 -9.74 -5.42
N SER A 212 2.74 -11.06 -5.26
CA SER A 212 2.13 -11.92 -6.27
C SER A 212 0.61 -11.71 -6.44
N ALA A 213 0.03 -12.32 -7.50
CA ALA A 213 -1.41 -12.29 -7.75
C ALA A 213 -2.25 -12.81 -6.57
N ASN A 214 -1.73 -13.82 -5.85
CA ASN A 214 -2.33 -14.34 -4.62
C ASN A 214 -1.58 -13.83 -3.37
N GLY A 215 -0.83 -12.75 -3.51
CA GLY A 215 0.06 -12.24 -2.49
C GLY A 215 -0.67 -11.69 -1.27
N SER A 216 -1.91 -11.22 -1.41
CA SER A 216 -2.76 -10.88 -0.27
C SER A 216 -3.05 -12.11 0.61
N ILE A 217 -3.32 -13.28 0.01
CA ILE A 217 -3.51 -14.54 0.73
C ILE A 217 -2.21 -14.94 1.42
N ALA A 218 -1.08 -14.91 0.69
CA ALA A 218 0.22 -15.26 1.26
C ALA A 218 0.63 -14.34 2.42
N TYR A 219 0.36 -13.04 2.29
CA TYR A 219 0.59 -12.05 3.35
C TYR A 219 -0.26 -12.36 4.59
N ASN A 220 -1.56 -12.64 4.41
CA ASN A 220 -2.46 -12.99 5.50
C ASN A 220 -2.01 -14.25 6.25
N LEU A 221 -1.66 -15.30 5.52
CA LEU A 221 -1.13 -16.54 6.11
C LEU A 221 0.15 -16.27 6.90
N PHE A 222 1.08 -15.50 6.33
CA PHE A 222 2.39 -15.27 6.94
C PHE A 222 2.33 -14.35 8.16
N LYS A 223 1.60 -13.23 8.06
CA LYS A 223 1.61 -12.17 9.10
C LYS A 223 0.50 -12.33 10.13
N HIS A 224 -0.63 -12.92 9.76
CA HIS A 224 -1.82 -12.99 10.60
C HIS A 224 -2.30 -14.41 10.88
N GLY A 225 -1.71 -15.42 10.23
CA GLY A 225 -2.02 -16.82 10.49
C GLY A 225 -3.44 -17.22 10.09
N ASN A 226 -4.04 -16.55 9.10
CA ASN A 226 -5.39 -16.82 8.63
C ASN A 226 -5.47 -16.83 7.09
N HIS A 227 -6.57 -17.40 6.55
CA HIS A 227 -6.85 -17.39 5.12
C HIS A 227 -8.08 -16.52 4.83
N PRO A 228 -7.96 -15.43 4.04
CA PRO A 228 -9.04 -14.44 3.90
C PRO A 228 -10.30 -15.01 3.23
N ASN A 229 -10.15 -16.03 2.39
CA ASN A 229 -11.27 -16.67 1.68
C ASN A 229 -11.72 -18.01 2.28
N HIS A 230 -11.00 -18.50 3.30
CA HIS A 230 -11.24 -19.82 3.89
C HIS A 230 -11.05 -19.78 5.41
N PRO A 231 -11.92 -19.04 6.14
CA PRO A 231 -11.85 -18.92 7.59
C PRO A 231 -12.04 -20.27 8.32
N GLU A 232 -12.60 -21.28 7.64
CA GLU A 232 -12.85 -22.62 8.15
C GLU A 232 -11.62 -23.54 8.16
N TYR A 233 -10.52 -23.15 7.51
CA TYR A 233 -9.33 -24.00 7.42
C TYR A 233 -8.75 -24.33 8.80
N SER A 234 -8.46 -25.62 9.00
CA SER A 234 -7.72 -26.09 10.16
C SER A 234 -6.28 -25.55 10.14
N HIS A 235 -5.64 -25.51 11.30
CA HIS A 235 -4.23 -25.10 11.39
C HIS A 235 -3.31 -25.87 10.43
N SER A 236 -3.52 -27.17 10.23
CA SER A 236 -2.70 -27.94 9.28
C SER A 236 -2.94 -27.56 7.81
N GLU A 237 -4.16 -27.17 7.45
CA GLU A 237 -4.46 -26.68 6.10
C GLU A 237 -3.84 -25.31 5.87
N LEU A 238 -3.82 -24.44 6.88
CA LEU A 238 -3.10 -23.17 6.85
C LEU A 238 -1.59 -23.37 6.73
N ASP A 239 -1.01 -24.26 7.57
CA ASP A 239 0.41 -24.62 7.55
C ASP A 239 0.83 -25.09 6.13
N LEU A 240 0.05 -25.99 5.52
CA LEU A 240 0.30 -26.49 4.17
C LEU A 240 0.11 -25.41 3.09
N SER A 241 -0.92 -24.57 3.23
CA SER A 241 -1.17 -23.48 2.29
C SER A 241 0.01 -22.51 2.24
N LEU A 242 0.55 -22.12 3.40
CA LEU A 242 1.76 -21.30 3.45
C LEU A 242 2.98 -22.04 2.87
N CYS A 243 3.14 -23.33 3.15
CA CYS A 243 4.22 -24.13 2.56
C CYS A 243 4.13 -24.23 1.02
N ASN A 244 2.94 -24.22 0.43
CA ASN A 244 2.78 -24.21 -1.03
C ASN A 244 3.33 -22.89 -1.63
N PHE A 245 3.04 -21.75 -0.99
CA PHE A 245 3.62 -20.47 -1.38
C PHE A 245 5.14 -20.48 -1.21
N LEU A 246 5.64 -20.84 -0.02
CA LEU A 246 7.07 -20.85 0.27
C LEU A 246 7.83 -21.79 -0.68
N ALA A 247 7.28 -22.96 -1.01
CA ALA A 247 7.89 -23.90 -1.96
C ALA A 247 8.06 -23.28 -3.35
N PHE A 248 7.03 -22.60 -3.87
CA PHE A 248 7.12 -21.92 -5.16
C PHE A 248 8.15 -20.79 -5.14
N TYR A 249 8.10 -19.92 -4.12
CA TYR A 249 8.93 -18.71 -4.10
C TYR A 249 10.39 -18.97 -3.72
N SER A 250 10.68 -19.95 -2.86
CA SER A 250 12.05 -20.32 -2.43
C SER A 250 12.76 -21.35 -3.33
N TYR A 251 12.23 -21.61 -4.53
CA TYR A 251 12.73 -22.67 -5.42
C TYR A 251 12.83 -24.04 -4.74
N LYS A 252 11.84 -24.36 -3.90
CA LYS A 252 11.75 -25.63 -3.14
C LYS A 252 12.96 -25.88 -2.24
N ASN A 253 13.61 -24.83 -1.71
CA ASN A 253 14.69 -24.95 -0.73
C ASN A 253 14.13 -25.24 0.67
N PRO A 254 14.25 -26.47 1.21
CA PRO A 254 13.60 -26.84 2.47
C PRO A 254 14.10 -26.03 3.67
N ALA A 255 15.40 -25.72 3.72
CA ALA A 255 15.99 -24.97 4.82
C ALA A 255 15.53 -23.50 4.82
N GLN A 256 15.37 -22.90 3.64
CA GLN A 256 14.82 -21.55 3.51
C GLN A 256 13.32 -21.52 3.86
N MET A 257 12.57 -22.52 3.40
CA MET A 257 11.16 -22.68 3.77
C MET A 257 10.99 -22.79 5.29
N ASP A 258 11.81 -23.59 5.99
CA ASP A 258 11.76 -23.71 7.45
C ASP A 258 12.06 -22.38 8.15
N ARG A 259 13.15 -21.69 7.77
CA ARG A 259 13.49 -20.37 8.34
C ARG A 259 12.38 -19.34 8.16
N LEU A 260 11.74 -19.33 6.99
CA LEU A 260 10.64 -18.41 6.70
C LEU A 260 9.36 -18.79 7.44
N PHE A 261 9.02 -20.08 7.49
CA PHE A 261 7.84 -20.55 8.22
C PHE A 261 7.92 -20.19 9.71
N ARG A 262 9.11 -20.30 10.31
CA ARG A 262 9.36 -19.92 11.72
C ARG A 262 9.17 -18.42 12.01
N GLN A 263 9.24 -17.57 10.99
CA GLN A 263 8.96 -16.14 11.10
C GLN A 263 7.48 -15.81 10.91
N SER A 264 6.67 -16.79 10.53
CA SER A 264 5.24 -16.59 10.30
C SER A 264 4.42 -16.70 11.58
N ALA A 265 3.24 -16.10 11.57
CA ALA A 265 2.24 -16.22 12.62
C ALA A 265 1.68 -17.65 12.79
N LEU A 266 1.96 -18.57 11.85
CA LEU A 266 1.56 -19.98 11.93
C LEU A 266 2.54 -20.86 12.71
N TYR A 267 3.75 -20.35 13.00
CA TYR A 267 4.73 -21.10 13.77
C TYR A 267 4.26 -21.38 15.21
N ARG A 268 4.50 -22.61 15.67
CA ARG A 268 4.11 -23.13 16.99
C ARG A 268 4.90 -24.40 17.30
N ASP A 269 4.95 -24.80 18.58
CA ASP A 269 5.73 -25.97 19.04
C ASP A 269 5.49 -27.25 18.24
N LYS A 270 4.25 -27.47 17.75
CA LYS A 270 3.91 -28.62 16.90
C LYS A 270 4.80 -28.72 15.64
N TRP A 271 5.35 -27.61 15.15
CA TRP A 271 6.27 -27.60 14.01
C TRP A 271 7.46 -28.54 14.22
N ASP A 272 7.97 -28.59 15.46
CA ASP A 272 9.12 -29.40 15.86
C ASP A 272 8.73 -30.76 16.48
N ASP A 273 7.44 -31.09 16.53
CA ASP A 273 6.98 -32.40 17.01
C ASP A 273 7.54 -33.53 16.15
N ARG A 274 8.18 -34.51 16.79
CA ARG A 274 8.69 -35.69 16.10
C ARG A 274 7.58 -36.56 15.50
N ARG A 275 7.77 -36.97 14.25
CA ARG A 275 6.93 -37.88 13.47
C ARG A 275 7.83 -38.94 12.82
N ALA A 276 7.93 -40.10 13.47
CA ALA A 276 8.87 -41.15 13.08
C ALA A 276 10.32 -40.63 12.97
N GLN A 277 10.88 -40.54 11.75
CA GLN A 277 12.25 -40.11 11.49
C GLN A 277 12.37 -38.61 11.15
N THR A 278 11.26 -37.87 11.14
CA THR A 278 11.22 -36.44 10.78
C THR A 278 10.45 -35.64 11.84
N THR A 279 10.22 -34.36 11.62
CA THR A 279 9.23 -33.54 12.34
C THR A 279 7.95 -33.35 11.52
N TYR A 280 6.90 -32.85 12.16
CA TYR A 280 5.70 -32.39 11.46
C TYR A 280 6.04 -31.29 10.43
N GLY A 281 6.88 -30.32 10.80
CA GLY A 281 7.30 -29.24 9.90
C GLY A 281 8.01 -29.76 8.65
N GLU A 282 8.95 -30.68 8.82
CA GLU A 282 9.66 -31.31 7.69
C GLU A 282 8.69 -32.06 6.75
N MET A 283 7.70 -32.76 7.30
CA MET A 283 6.67 -33.43 6.49
C MET A 283 5.80 -32.43 5.72
N THR A 284 5.41 -31.31 6.36
CA THR A 284 4.58 -30.27 5.71
C THR A 284 5.36 -29.52 4.64
N ILE A 285 6.64 -29.22 4.86
CA ILE A 285 7.55 -28.67 3.84
C ILE A 285 7.61 -29.61 2.63
N GLN A 286 7.83 -30.92 2.86
CA GLN A 286 7.92 -31.87 1.77
C GLN A 286 6.58 -32.00 1.00
N ALA A 287 5.46 -31.95 1.71
CA ALA A 287 4.14 -31.91 1.07
C ALA A 287 3.97 -30.67 0.19
N GLY A 288 4.39 -29.49 0.66
CA GLY A 288 4.39 -28.24 -0.11
C GLY A 288 5.30 -28.29 -1.35
N ILE A 289 6.48 -28.89 -1.23
CA ILE A 289 7.42 -29.09 -2.36
C ILE A 289 6.78 -29.97 -3.45
N ASN A 290 6.05 -31.00 -3.04
CA ASN A 290 5.42 -31.97 -3.95
C ASN A 290 4.18 -31.40 -4.65
N SER A 291 3.45 -30.48 -4.01
CA SER A 291 2.23 -29.87 -4.54
C SER A 291 2.51 -28.62 -5.39
N ALA A 292 3.58 -27.88 -5.10
CA ALA A 292 3.88 -26.63 -5.78
C ALA A 292 4.40 -26.86 -7.21
N ASN A 293 3.89 -26.05 -8.14
CA ASN A 293 4.44 -25.94 -9.49
C ASN A 293 5.91 -25.48 -9.44
N ASP A 294 6.69 -25.84 -10.45
CA ASP A 294 8.06 -25.36 -10.55
C ASP A 294 8.09 -23.88 -10.96
N ARG A 295 8.81 -23.07 -10.19
CA ARG A 295 9.16 -21.70 -10.55
C ARG A 295 10.36 -21.76 -11.51
N PRO A 296 10.29 -21.19 -12.73
CA PRO A 296 11.43 -21.13 -13.62
C PRO A 296 12.61 -20.50 -12.89
N LYS A 297 13.75 -21.21 -12.84
CA LYS A 297 14.98 -20.64 -12.27
C LYS A 297 15.38 -19.42 -13.09
N PRO A 298 15.95 -18.37 -12.47
CA PRO A 298 16.56 -17.28 -13.21
C PRO A 298 17.53 -17.89 -14.22
N SER A 299 17.46 -17.43 -15.47
CA SER A 299 18.35 -17.92 -16.53
C SER A 299 19.79 -17.57 -16.16
N ASP A 300 20.72 -18.52 -16.29
CA ASP A 300 22.16 -18.27 -16.26
C ASP A 300 22.60 -17.28 -17.36
#